data_AF-D5U6C6-F1
#
_entry.id   AF-D5U6C6-F1
#
_cell.length_a   1.000
_cell.length_b   1.000
_cell.length_c   1.000
_cell.angle_alpha   90.00
_cell.angle_beta   90.00
_cell.angle_gamma   90.00
#
_symmetry.space_group_name_H-M   'P 1'
#
loop_
_entity.id
_entity.type
_entity.pdbx_description
1 polymer ?
#
loop_
_entity_poly.entity_id
_entity_poly.type
_entity_poly.pdbx_seq_one_letter_code
_entity_poly.pdbx_strand_id
1 'polypeptide(L)'
;MFDTDFMERYGISDKYHNLPSDIQNARLRLMNRVIDTGCTINKAEAIEICGDESLYKTLLEKEIITLSGDDVAFLYPVSAMETNHRVKLADGREFCSMCAIDALGSYSLFHQDTEINSICSQTGEKIYVRIKDRCIVEHSPDDIHVIHVDLNKNKNWASTC
;
A
#
# COMPACT_ATOMS: atom_id res chain seq x y z
N MET A 1 18.63 -2.65 -6.77
CA MET A 1 18.16 -1.48 -7.54
C MET A 1 17.86 -1.99 -8.93
N PHE A 2 16.65 -1.79 -9.44
CA PHE A 2 16.32 -2.21 -10.81
C PHE A 2 16.92 -1.19 -11.76
N ASP A 3 17.54 -1.63 -12.85
CA ASP A 3 18.06 -0.73 -13.86
C ASP A 3 16.93 -0.19 -14.76
N THR A 4 17.23 0.87 -15.50
CA THR A 4 16.27 1.55 -16.37
C THR A 4 15.72 0.62 -17.45
N ASP A 5 16.54 -0.29 -17.98
CA ASP A 5 16.15 -1.30 -18.98
C ASP A 5 15.11 -2.29 -18.41
N PHE A 6 15.27 -2.72 -17.16
CA PHE A 6 14.31 -3.56 -16.46
C PHE A 6 13.00 -2.80 -16.23
N MET A 7 13.08 -1.53 -15.80
CA MET A 7 11.89 -0.72 -15.57
C MET A 7 11.11 -0.47 -16.86
N GLU A 8 11.78 -0.14 -17.98
CA GLU A 8 11.12 0.03 -19.27
C GLU A 8 10.54 -1.28 -19.81
N ARG A 9 11.28 -2.39 -19.72
CA ARG A 9 10.84 -3.70 -20.23
C ARG A 9 9.58 -4.22 -19.55
N TYR A 10 9.45 -4.00 -18.24
CA TYR A 10 8.33 -4.50 -17.45
C TYR A 10 7.31 -3.42 -17.10
N GLY A 11 7.44 -2.21 -17.67
CA GLY A 11 6.54 -1.09 -17.38
C GLY A 11 6.51 -0.76 -15.89
N ILE A 12 7.63 -0.78 -15.19
CA ILE A 12 7.65 -0.41 -13.77
C ILE A 12 7.70 1.11 -13.70
N SER A 13 6.62 1.72 -13.22
CA SER A 13 6.54 3.16 -13.07
C SER A 13 7.44 3.67 -11.94
N ASP A 14 8.04 4.84 -12.14
CA ASP A 14 8.88 5.54 -11.16
C ASP A 14 8.05 6.29 -10.09
N LYS A 15 6.72 6.14 -10.06
CA LYS A 15 5.83 6.94 -9.21
C LYS A 15 6.25 6.95 -7.73
N TYR A 16 6.78 5.84 -7.23
CA TYR A 16 7.24 5.68 -5.85
C TYR A 16 8.74 5.38 -5.72
N HIS A 17 9.49 5.24 -6.82
CA HIS A 17 10.88 4.76 -6.77
C HIS A 17 11.88 5.90 -6.54
N ASN A 18 11.70 7.06 -7.19
CA ASN A 18 12.57 8.23 -7.05
C ASN A 18 11.89 9.44 -6.39
N LEU A 19 11.06 9.21 -5.37
CA LEU A 19 10.46 10.33 -4.63
C LEU A 19 11.54 11.12 -3.86
N PRO A 20 11.52 12.47 -3.93
CA PRO A 20 12.29 13.33 -3.03
C PRO A 20 12.12 12.93 -1.56
N SER A 21 13.19 13.06 -0.78
CA SER A 21 13.25 12.54 0.59
C SER A 21 12.19 13.14 1.53
N ASP A 22 11.86 14.41 1.34
CA ASP A 22 10.79 15.11 2.08
C ASP A 22 9.40 14.53 1.78
N ILE A 23 9.10 14.28 0.49
CA ILE A 23 7.85 13.63 0.05
C ILE A 23 7.79 12.20 0.59
N GLN A 24 8.88 11.44 0.49
CA GLN A 24 8.94 10.06 1.00
C GLN A 24 8.74 10.02 2.52
N ASN A 25 9.36 10.93 3.26
CA ASN A 25 9.23 11.01 4.71
C ASN A 25 7.82 11.46 5.15
N ALA A 26 7.19 12.39 4.44
CA ALA A 26 5.79 12.77 4.67
C ALA A 26 4.85 11.58 4.42
N ARG A 27 5.03 10.87 3.29
CA ARG A 27 4.28 9.64 2.97
C ARG A 27 4.41 8.58 4.05
N LEU A 28 5.63 8.30 4.52
CA LEU A 28 5.88 7.30 5.58
C LEU A 28 5.18 7.68 6.90
N ARG A 29 5.21 8.96 7.28
CA ARG A 29 4.52 9.44 8.50
C ARG A 29 3.01 9.26 8.39
N LEU A 30 2.40 9.60 7.26
CA LEU A 30 0.97 9.39 7.03
C LEU A 30 0.61 7.90 7.03
N MET A 31 1.41 7.04 6.40
CA MET A 31 1.16 5.59 6.42
C MET A 31 1.25 5.03 7.84
N ASN A 32 2.29 5.37 8.61
CA ASN A 32 2.39 4.93 10.01
C ASN A 32 1.19 5.42 10.82
N ARG A 33 0.76 6.67 10.62
CA ARG A 33 -0.44 7.20 11.28
C ARG A 33 -1.69 6.36 10.99
N VAL A 34 -1.88 5.90 9.75
CA VAL A 34 -3.00 5.01 9.40
C VAL A 34 -2.82 3.62 9.99
N ILE A 35 -1.62 3.04 9.95
CA ILE A 35 -1.34 1.72 10.54
C ILE A 35 -1.59 1.72 12.05
N ASP A 36 -1.19 2.80 12.73
CA ASP A 36 -1.26 2.89 14.19
C ASP A 36 -2.69 3.07 14.72
N THR A 37 -3.63 3.59 13.91
CA THR A 37 -5.01 3.81 14.38
C THR A 37 -6.09 3.12 13.55
N GLY A 38 -5.79 2.68 12.33
CA GLY A 38 -6.77 2.16 11.37
C GLY A 38 -7.84 3.17 10.97
N CYS A 39 -7.53 4.48 10.94
CA CYS A 39 -8.52 5.53 10.63
C CYS A 39 -8.04 6.42 9.48
N THR A 40 -9.00 7.06 8.80
CA THR A 40 -8.73 8.14 7.84
C THR A 40 -8.09 9.33 8.55
N ILE A 41 -7.40 10.17 7.78
CA ILE A 41 -6.72 11.37 8.29
C ILE A 41 -7.40 12.60 7.70
N ASN A 42 -8.02 13.44 8.54
CA ASN A 42 -8.62 14.67 8.06
C ASN A 42 -7.55 15.65 7.54
N LYS A 43 -7.96 16.61 6.70
CA LYS A 43 -7.03 17.56 6.07
C LYS A 43 -6.11 18.31 7.05
N ALA A 44 -6.64 18.78 8.17
CA ALA A 44 -5.85 19.57 9.12
C ALA A 44 -4.73 18.72 9.75
N GLU A 45 -5.08 17.51 10.19
CA GLU A 45 -4.13 16.53 10.71
C GLU A 45 -3.13 16.08 9.64
N ALA A 46 -3.57 15.87 8.40
CA ALA A 46 -2.68 15.48 7.30
C ALA A 46 -1.61 16.54 7.01
N ILE A 47 -1.98 17.83 7.03
CA ILE A 47 -1.03 18.95 6.87
C ILE A 47 -0.02 18.96 8.02
N GLU A 48 -0.48 18.79 9.25
CA GLU A 48 0.39 18.72 10.44
C GLU A 48 1.39 17.57 10.34
N ILE A 49 0.92 16.37 9.95
CA ILE A 49 1.78 15.20 9.78
C ILE A 49 2.78 15.39 8.64
N CYS A 50 2.40 16.05 7.55
CA CYS A 50 3.32 16.42 6.48
C CYS A 50 4.38 17.42 6.97
N GLY A 51 4.03 18.26 7.94
CA GLY A 51 4.86 19.35 8.48
C GLY A 51 4.81 20.63 7.64
N ASP A 52 4.13 20.59 6.49
CA ASP A 52 3.93 21.72 5.59
C ASP A 52 2.72 21.48 4.66
N GLU A 53 1.94 22.52 4.41
CA GLU A 53 0.79 22.47 3.50
C GLU A 53 1.21 22.25 2.05
N SER A 54 2.39 22.75 1.64
CA SER A 54 2.88 22.55 0.26
C SER A 54 3.22 21.08 -0.03
N LEU A 55 3.75 20.36 0.97
CA LEU A 55 4.00 18.92 0.89
C LEU A 55 2.69 18.13 0.78
N TYR A 56 1.69 18.48 1.60
CA TYR A 56 0.36 17.86 1.51
C TYR A 56 -0.25 18.03 0.11
N LYS A 57 -0.21 19.26 -0.44
CA LYS A 57 -0.68 19.53 -1.81
C LYS A 57 0.10 18.73 -2.85
N THR A 58 1.42 18.66 -2.72
CA THR A 58 2.27 17.89 -3.62
C THR A 58 1.93 16.40 -3.62
N LEU A 59 1.67 15.83 -2.43
CA LEU A 59 1.27 14.42 -2.30
C LEU A 59 -0.08 14.14 -2.99
N LEU A 60 -1.03 15.08 -2.91
CA LEU A 60 -2.32 14.98 -3.61
C LEU A 60 -2.17 15.12 -5.13
N GLU A 61 -1.44 16.14 -5.58
CA GLU A 61 -1.24 16.43 -7.00
C GLU A 61 -0.50 15.30 -7.72
N LYS A 62 0.42 14.63 -7.02
CA LYS A 62 1.12 13.44 -7.50
C LYS A 62 0.33 12.14 -7.30
N GLU A 63 -0.86 12.22 -6.72
CA GLU A 63 -1.72 11.07 -6.38
C GLU A 63 -0.97 10.00 -5.58
N ILE A 64 -0.08 10.45 -4.69
CA ILE A 64 0.63 9.60 -3.72
C ILE A 64 -0.32 9.25 -2.56
N ILE A 65 -1.20 10.19 -2.22
CA ILE A 65 -2.33 10.01 -1.30
C ILE A 65 -3.63 10.30 -2.05
N THR A 66 -4.69 9.58 -1.71
CA THR A 66 -6.02 9.75 -2.29
C THR A 66 -7.05 9.96 -1.18
N LEU A 67 -8.00 10.86 -1.45
CA LEU A 67 -9.06 11.22 -0.52
C LEU A 67 -10.30 10.33 -0.67
N SER A 68 -11.02 10.13 0.43
CA SER A 68 -12.41 9.67 0.45
C SER A 68 -13.26 10.77 1.10
N GLY A 69 -14.03 11.49 0.29
CA GLY A 69 -14.57 12.78 0.73
C GLY A 69 -13.44 13.79 0.98
N ASP A 70 -13.39 14.36 2.17
CA ASP A 70 -12.37 15.35 2.57
C ASP A 70 -11.16 14.76 3.31
N ASP A 71 -11.20 13.45 3.60
CA ASP A 71 -10.17 12.79 4.40
C ASP A 71 -9.23 11.96 3.53
N VAL A 72 -7.95 11.91 3.92
CA VAL A 72 -6.97 11.00 3.34
C VAL A 72 -7.34 9.57 3.76
N ALA A 73 -7.63 8.74 2.77
CA ALA A 73 -8.12 7.38 2.99
C ALA A 73 -7.25 6.30 2.37
N PHE A 74 -6.50 6.63 1.31
CA PHE A 74 -5.69 5.63 0.60
C PHE A 74 -4.26 6.12 0.41
N LEU A 75 -3.30 5.31 0.87
CA LEU A 75 -1.87 5.60 0.88
C LEU A 75 -1.12 4.36 0.41
N TYR A 76 -1.13 4.11 -0.90
CA TYR A 76 -0.56 2.92 -1.52
C TYR A 76 0.77 2.48 -0.87
N PRO A 77 0.90 1.25 -0.35
CA PRO A 77 -0.06 0.13 -0.41
C PRO A 77 -1.09 0.07 0.73
N VAL A 78 -1.10 1.01 1.68
CA VAL A 78 -1.97 1.03 2.87
C VAL A 78 -3.32 1.68 2.57
N SER A 79 -4.39 1.09 3.12
CA SER A 79 -5.75 1.62 3.17
C SER A 79 -6.13 1.98 4.60
N ALA A 80 -6.70 3.17 4.79
CA ALA A 80 -7.38 3.55 6.03
C ALA A 80 -8.83 3.04 6.09
N MET A 81 -9.34 2.54 4.95
CA MET A 81 -10.65 1.92 4.84
C MET A 81 -10.50 0.40 4.96
N GLU A 82 -11.53 -0.27 5.49
CA GLU A 82 -11.55 -1.73 5.52
C GLU A 82 -11.48 -2.30 4.10
N THR A 83 -10.65 -3.33 3.93
CA THR A 83 -10.54 -4.07 2.68
C THR A 83 -10.58 -5.57 2.98
N ASN A 84 -10.70 -6.38 1.93
CA ASN A 84 -10.57 -7.81 2.08
C ASN A 84 -9.16 -8.26 2.44
N HIS A 85 -8.14 -7.39 2.44
CA HIS A 85 -6.73 -7.76 2.57
C HIS A 85 -6.13 -7.16 3.83
N ARG A 86 -5.97 -7.96 4.88
CA ARG A 86 -5.38 -7.55 6.15
C ARG A 86 -3.97 -8.11 6.28
N VAL A 87 -3.01 -7.23 6.49
CA VAL A 87 -1.59 -7.57 6.67
C VAL A 87 -1.20 -7.35 8.12
N LYS A 88 -0.51 -8.33 8.71
CA LYS A 88 0.14 -8.26 10.00
C LYS A 88 1.65 -8.26 9.81
N LEU A 89 2.32 -7.29 10.41
CA LEU A 89 3.77 -7.18 10.45
C LEU A 89 4.33 -7.97 11.64
N ALA A 90 5.61 -8.37 11.54
CA ALA A 90 6.31 -9.09 12.62
C ALA A 90 6.37 -8.29 13.94
N ASP A 91 6.36 -6.96 13.87
CA ASP A 91 6.27 -6.07 15.04
C ASP A 91 4.88 -6.02 15.72
N GLY A 92 3.90 -6.75 15.17
CA GLY A 92 2.55 -6.89 15.70
C GLY A 92 1.55 -5.86 15.18
N ARG A 93 1.98 -4.84 14.43
CA ARG A 93 1.06 -3.90 13.78
C ARG A 93 0.28 -4.58 12.66
N GLU A 94 -0.96 -4.12 12.45
CA GLU A 94 -1.86 -4.65 11.43
C GLU A 94 -2.49 -3.52 10.63
N PHE A 95 -2.69 -3.72 9.34
CA PHE A 95 -3.34 -2.73 8.47
C PHE A 95 -4.06 -3.39 7.30
N CYS A 96 -4.97 -2.63 6.69
CA CYS A 96 -5.64 -3.01 5.44
C CYS A 96 -4.77 -2.59 4.25
N SER A 97 -4.47 -3.50 3.32
CA SER A 97 -3.78 -3.17 2.07
C SER A 97 -4.77 -2.92 0.94
N MET A 98 -4.41 -2.09 -0.04
CA MET A 98 -5.34 -1.75 -1.14
C MET A 98 -5.73 -2.95 -2.01
N CYS A 99 -4.81 -3.87 -2.30
CA CYS A 99 -5.08 -5.07 -3.09
C CYS A 99 -4.25 -6.28 -2.65
N ALA A 100 -4.48 -7.42 -3.29
CA ALA A 100 -3.72 -8.65 -3.03
C ALA A 100 -2.22 -8.51 -3.34
N ILE A 101 -1.84 -7.81 -4.42
CA ILE A 101 -0.42 -7.58 -4.75
C ILE A 101 0.26 -6.70 -3.69
N ASP A 102 -0.44 -5.71 -3.20
CA ASP A 102 0.04 -4.79 -2.17
C ASP A 102 0.22 -5.50 -0.83
N ALA A 103 -0.70 -6.40 -0.49
CA ALA A 103 -0.57 -7.29 0.66
C ALA A 103 0.72 -8.12 0.54
N LEU A 104 0.93 -8.77 -0.61
CA LEU A 104 2.11 -9.57 -0.89
C LEU A 104 3.40 -8.75 -0.91
N GLY A 105 3.36 -7.50 -1.41
CA GLY A 105 4.52 -6.61 -1.48
C GLY A 105 4.93 -6.01 -0.13
N SER A 106 4.07 -6.12 0.89
CA SER A 106 4.28 -5.46 2.19
C SER A 106 5.54 -5.93 2.91
N TYR A 107 5.95 -7.21 2.77
CA TYR A 107 7.21 -7.68 3.37
C TYR A 107 8.41 -6.90 2.84
N SER A 108 8.38 -6.54 1.54
CA SER A 108 9.47 -5.82 0.90
C SER A 108 9.45 -4.34 1.26
N LEU A 109 8.28 -3.75 1.45
CA LEU A 109 8.13 -2.34 1.83
C LEU A 109 8.57 -2.09 3.27
N PHE A 110 8.13 -2.94 4.20
CA PHE A 110 8.39 -2.76 5.63
C PHE A 110 9.65 -3.48 6.11
N HIS A 111 10.28 -4.29 5.26
CA HIS A 111 11.44 -5.11 5.60
C HIS A 111 11.19 -6.02 6.82
N GLN A 112 9.98 -6.59 6.88
CA GLN A 112 9.53 -7.47 7.96
C GLN A 112 8.83 -8.70 7.37
N ASP A 113 8.84 -9.80 8.11
CA ASP A 113 7.95 -10.93 7.83
C ASP A 113 6.49 -10.47 7.95
N THR A 114 5.60 -11.10 7.16
CA THR A 114 4.19 -10.75 7.13
C THR A 114 3.27 -11.96 7.18
N GLU A 115 2.12 -11.77 7.83
CA GLU A 115 0.97 -12.67 7.70
C GLU A 115 -0.17 -11.90 7.03
N ILE A 116 -0.81 -12.53 6.05
CA ILE A 116 -1.86 -11.92 5.24
C ILE A 116 -3.10 -12.77 5.39
N ASN A 117 -4.18 -12.15 5.87
CA ASN A 117 -5.51 -12.70 5.86
C ASN A 117 -6.31 -12.00 4.78
N SER A 118 -6.92 -12.77 3.89
CA SER A 118 -7.66 -12.26 2.75
C SER A 118 -9.00 -12.96 2.55
N ILE A 119 -9.85 -12.40 1.70
CA ILE A 119 -11.10 -13.01 1.25
C ILE A 119 -11.10 -13.10 -0.28
N CYS A 120 -11.41 -14.27 -0.83
CA CYS A 120 -11.56 -14.47 -2.27
C CYS A 120 -12.70 -13.60 -2.81
N SER A 121 -12.42 -12.76 -3.81
CA SER A 121 -13.42 -11.85 -4.38
C SER A 121 -14.52 -12.55 -5.17
N GLN A 122 -14.31 -13.81 -5.57
CA GLN A 122 -15.28 -14.60 -6.33
C GLN A 122 -16.11 -15.54 -5.44
N THR A 123 -15.47 -16.21 -4.48
CA THR A 123 -16.12 -17.25 -3.66
C THR A 123 -16.43 -16.81 -2.24
N GLY A 124 -15.78 -15.76 -1.73
CA GLY A 124 -15.88 -15.34 -0.32
C GLY A 124 -15.10 -16.22 0.65
N GLU A 125 -14.35 -17.20 0.17
CA GLU A 125 -13.53 -18.07 1.02
C GLU A 125 -12.33 -17.31 1.62
N LYS A 126 -11.91 -17.74 2.81
CA LYS A 126 -10.75 -17.17 3.48
C LYS A 126 -9.48 -17.62 2.77
N ILE A 127 -8.57 -16.67 2.60
CA ILE A 127 -7.22 -16.88 2.08
C ILE A 127 -6.24 -16.50 3.18
N TYR A 128 -5.19 -17.30 3.35
CA TYR A 128 -4.08 -17.03 4.24
C TYR A 128 -2.76 -17.16 3.49
N VAL A 129 -1.83 -16.24 3.75
CA VAL A 129 -0.45 -16.31 3.24
C VAL A 129 0.50 -15.84 4.33
N ARG A 130 1.56 -16.61 4.59
CA ARG A 130 2.66 -16.19 5.46
C ARG A 130 3.95 -16.07 4.67
N ILE A 131 4.56 -14.91 4.75
CA ILE A 131 5.84 -14.59 4.12
C ILE A 131 6.90 -14.47 5.21
N LYS A 132 7.93 -15.31 5.11
CA LYS A 132 9.09 -15.30 6.01
C LYS A 132 10.37 -15.37 5.20
N ASP A 133 11.36 -14.55 5.56
CA ASP A 133 12.66 -14.49 4.88
C ASP A 133 12.51 -14.29 3.36
N ARG A 134 11.51 -13.50 2.96
CA ARG A 134 11.14 -13.19 1.57
C ARG A 134 10.61 -14.40 0.76
N CYS A 135 10.21 -15.48 1.42
CA CYS A 135 9.57 -16.63 0.81
C CYS A 135 8.16 -16.82 1.36
N ILE A 136 7.22 -17.26 0.51
CA ILE A 136 5.94 -17.78 0.98
C ILE A 136 6.21 -19.13 1.63
N VAL A 137 6.01 -19.23 2.94
CA VAL A 137 6.30 -20.43 3.73
C VAL A 137 5.05 -21.20 4.13
N GLU A 138 3.89 -20.56 4.03
CA GLU A 138 2.58 -21.17 4.27
C GLU A 138 1.53 -20.38 3.47
N HIS A 139 0.58 -21.08 2.88
CA HIS A 139 -0.60 -20.47 2.31
C HIS A 139 -1.77 -21.43 2.31
N SER A 140 -2.98 -20.87 2.23
CA SER A 140 -4.21 -21.63 2.04
C SER A 140 -5.23 -20.73 1.34
N PRO A 141 -5.99 -21.24 0.35
CA PRO A 141 -5.92 -22.58 -0.24
C PRO A 141 -4.62 -22.81 -1.05
N ASP A 142 -4.45 -24.03 -1.60
CA ASP A 142 -3.25 -24.38 -2.37
C ASP A 142 -3.22 -23.72 -3.76
N ASP A 143 -4.38 -23.32 -4.27
CA ASP A 143 -4.62 -22.78 -5.62
C ASP A 143 -4.96 -21.27 -5.61
N ILE A 144 -4.19 -20.48 -4.88
CA ILE A 144 -4.38 -19.02 -4.84
C ILE A 144 -3.98 -18.40 -6.18
N HIS A 145 -4.89 -17.64 -6.77
CA HIS A 145 -4.63 -16.81 -7.93
C HIS A 145 -4.79 -15.32 -7.60
N VAL A 146 -3.92 -14.50 -8.16
CA VAL A 146 -4.00 -13.04 -8.07
C VAL A 146 -4.27 -12.49 -9.46
N ILE A 147 -5.41 -11.80 -9.61
CA ILE A 147 -5.73 -11.07 -10.83
C ILE A 147 -5.05 -9.71 -10.73
N HIS A 148 -4.33 -9.32 -11.78
CA HIS A 148 -3.64 -8.05 -11.84
C HIS A 148 -4.00 -7.29 -13.10
N VAL A 149 -3.96 -5.97 -13.00
CA VAL A 149 -4.14 -5.06 -14.14
C VAL A 149 -2.87 -4.22 -14.30
N ASP A 150 -2.60 -3.81 -15.53
CA ASP A 150 -1.50 -2.89 -15.82
C ASP A 150 -1.87 -1.48 -15.35
N LEU A 151 -1.36 -1.12 -14.17
CA LEU A 151 -1.63 0.17 -13.54
C LEU A 151 -0.93 1.34 -14.24
N ASN A 152 0.01 1.13 -15.17
CA ASN A 152 0.62 2.25 -15.91
C ASN A 152 -0.37 2.97 -16.82
N LYS A 153 -1.50 2.33 -17.11
CA LYS A 153 -2.62 2.93 -17.83
C LYS A 153 -3.51 3.80 -16.95
N ASN A 154 -3.26 3.83 -15.64
CA ASN A 154 -4.04 4.56 -14.64
C ASN A 154 -3.15 5.54 -13.86
N LYS A 155 -3.66 6.74 -13.61
CA LYS A 155 -2.93 7.73 -12.79
C LYS A 155 -3.04 7.40 -11.30
N ASN A 156 -4.28 7.14 -10.84
CA ASN A 156 -4.58 6.86 -9.45
C ASN A 156 -4.58 5.35 -9.15
N TRP A 157 -3.42 4.83 -8.77
CA TRP A 157 -3.25 3.41 -8.42
C TRP A 157 -4.07 3.02 -7.19
N ALA A 158 -4.17 3.92 -6.21
CA ALA A 158 -4.88 3.63 -4.98
C ALA A 158 -6.39 3.44 -5.21
N SER A 159 -7.02 4.17 -6.13
CA SER A 159 -8.47 4.02 -6.38
C SER A 159 -8.84 3.05 -7.51
N THR A 160 -7.86 2.35 -8.11
CA THR A 160 -8.08 1.48 -9.29
C THR A 160 -7.67 0.03 -9.07
N CYS A 161 -7.41 -0.32 -7.82
CA CYS A 161 -7.00 -1.65 -7.37
C CYS A 161 -8.18 -2.56 -7.00
#